data_AF-A0A1I8CRU2-F1
#
_entry.id   AF-A0A1I8CRU2-F1
#
_cell.length_a   1.000
_cell.length_b   1.000
_cell.length_c   1.000
_cell.angle_alpha   90.00
_cell.angle_beta   90.00
_cell.angle_gamma   90.00
#
_symmetry.space_group_name_H-M   'P 1'
#
loop_
_entity.id
_entity.type
_entity.pdbx_description
1 polymer ?
#
loop_
_entity_poly.entity_id
_entity_poly.type
_entity_poly.pdbx_seq_one_letter_code
_entity_poly.pdbx_strand_id
1 'polypeptide(L)'
;MNLLFTITFSLVFNSITGYENYFYDHAAAACVDTIADCATWVTLCNQNPPIPMMDGCKKTCNDCPVVTTLAPCNDVSSNCAALSLCANPLYKPLMIKNCKKFCNFCNLPDPTTVQPQTTTVSTVPCEDQVGGSGPNSCRGMVAYCTNPTYRPMMKKECPK
;
A
#
# COMPACT_ATOMS: atom_id res chain seq x y z
N MET A 1 39.00 24.34 -42.31
CA MET A 1 37.84 24.36 -43.21
C MET A 1 37.50 22.90 -43.48
N ASN A 2 36.56 22.23 -42.80
CA ASN A 2 35.24 22.62 -42.31
C ASN A 2 35.01 22.27 -40.83
N LEU A 3 34.12 23.06 -40.23
CA LEU A 3 33.58 23.05 -38.87
C LEU A 3 32.22 22.30 -38.88
N LEU A 4 31.69 22.02 -37.68
CA LEU A 4 30.29 21.68 -37.29
C LEU A 4 30.00 20.20 -36.97
N PHE A 5 29.29 19.83 -35.90
CA PHE A 5 28.98 20.40 -34.58
C PHE A 5 28.38 19.20 -33.79
N THR A 6 28.81 18.95 -32.56
CA THR A 6 28.19 17.96 -31.67
C THR A 6 26.80 18.44 -31.28
N ILE A 7 25.76 17.63 -31.46
CA ILE A 7 24.43 17.86 -30.86
C ILE A 7 24.03 16.63 -30.05
N THR A 8 24.21 16.77 -28.74
CA THR A 8 23.46 16.04 -27.72
C THR A 8 21.98 16.40 -27.87
N PHE A 9 21.12 15.45 -28.23
CA PHE A 9 19.68 15.67 -28.16
C PHE A 9 19.15 15.13 -26.84
N SER A 10 19.27 15.98 -25.82
CA SER A 10 18.39 15.94 -24.66
C SER A 10 16.96 16.17 -25.15
N LEU A 11 16.10 15.16 -25.06
CA LEU A 11 14.67 15.39 -25.00
C LEU A 11 14.22 15.24 -23.56
N VAL A 12 14.26 16.37 -22.88
CA VAL A 12 13.40 16.68 -21.75
C VAL A 12 12.00 16.89 -22.34
N PHE A 13 11.10 15.92 -22.19
CA PHE A 13 9.67 16.19 -22.25
C PHE A 13 9.11 16.16 -20.84
N ASN A 14 8.88 17.39 -20.38
CA ASN A 14 8.01 17.83 -19.30
C ASN A 14 6.94 16.83 -18.86
N SER A 15 6.93 16.59 -17.55
CA SER A 15 5.78 16.79 -16.65
C SER A 15 4.40 16.57 -17.27
N ILE A 16 3.98 15.30 -17.35
CA ILE A 16 2.57 14.96 -17.23
C ILE A 16 2.32 14.55 -15.78
N THR A 17 1.63 15.44 -15.08
CA THR A 17 0.94 15.17 -13.83
C THR A 17 -0.07 14.05 -14.05
N GLY A 18 0.38 12.80 -13.86
CA GLY A 18 -0.50 11.65 -13.71
C GLY A 18 -0.91 11.52 -12.25
N TYR A 19 -2.06 12.09 -11.90
CA TYR A 19 -2.82 11.68 -10.72
C TYR A 19 -3.49 10.34 -11.04
N GLU A 20 -2.71 9.29 -11.28
CA GLU A 20 -3.30 7.97 -11.51
C GLU A 20 -3.68 7.37 -10.16
N ASN A 21 -4.96 7.57 -9.85
CA ASN A 21 -5.85 6.66 -9.12
C ASN A 21 -5.14 5.61 -8.26
N TYR A 22 -4.96 5.93 -6.97
CA TYR A 22 -4.53 5.02 -5.90
C TYR A 22 -5.60 3.95 -5.58
N PHE A 23 -5.98 3.17 -6.57
CA PHE A 23 -6.82 1.99 -6.41
C PHE A 23 -6.08 0.79 -6.98
N TYR A 24 -5.99 -0.28 -6.18
CA TYR A 24 -5.25 -1.54 -6.37
C TYR A 24 -3.78 -1.56 -5.92
N ASP A 25 -3.52 -2.31 -4.84
CA ASP A 25 -3.08 -3.71 -5.03
C ASP A 25 -2.89 -4.39 -3.66
N HIS A 26 -3.84 -5.22 -3.21
CA HIS A 26 -3.61 -6.18 -2.14
C HIS A 26 -4.20 -7.55 -2.56
N ALA A 27 -3.41 -8.25 -3.38
CA ALA A 27 -3.36 -9.70 -3.52
C ALA A 27 -4.68 -10.46 -3.72
N ALA A 28 -5.31 -10.30 -4.90
CA ALA A 28 -5.82 -11.49 -5.58
C ALA A 28 -4.63 -12.44 -5.75
N ALA A 29 -4.73 -13.71 -5.38
CA ALA A 29 -3.72 -14.70 -5.75
C ALA A 29 -3.47 -14.54 -7.25
N ALA A 30 -2.26 -14.06 -7.60
CA ALA A 30 -1.80 -13.68 -8.94
C ALA A 30 -2.87 -13.80 -10.04
N CYS A 31 -3.78 -12.81 -10.16
CA CYS A 31 -4.67 -12.79 -11.32
C CYS A 31 -3.84 -12.44 -12.55
N VAL A 32 -3.49 -13.47 -13.30
CA VAL A 32 -2.67 -13.39 -14.51
C VAL A 32 -3.37 -14.12 -15.63
N ASP A 33 -3.05 -13.72 -16.85
CA ASP A 33 -3.40 -14.52 -18.01
C ASP A 33 -2.52 -15.79 -18.00
N THR A 34 -3.14 -16.95 -18.15
CA THR A 34 -2.47 -18.25 -18.16
C THR A 34 -2.15 -18.73 -19.58
N ILE A 35 -2.60 -17.98 -20.59
CA ILE A 35 -2.30 -18.24 -22.01
C ILE A 35 -1.68 -17.00 -22.66
N ALA A 36 -0.88 -17.23 -23.70
CA ALA A 36 -0.30 -16.17 -24.51
C ALA A 36 -1.38 -15.48 -25.39
N ASP A 37 -1.01 -14.32 -25.95
CA ASP A 37 -1.79 -13.63 -26.98
C ASP A 37 -3.19 -13.15 -26.59
N CYS A 38 -3.53 -13.12 -25.30
CA CYS A 38 -4.81 -12.59 -24.81
C CYS A 38 -5.14 -11.19 -25.36
N ALA A 39 -4.14 -10.32 -25.51
CA ALA A 39 -4.30 -8.98 -26.08
C ALA A 39 -4.85 -9.00 -27.52
N THR A 40 -4.56 -10.05 -28.30
CA THR A 40 -5.06 -10.20 -29.67
C THR A 40 -6.53 -10.62 -29.72
N TRP A 41 -7.04 -11.21 -28.64
CA TRP A 41 -8.39 -11.78 -28.56
C TRP A 41 -9.29 -11.06 -27.57
N VAL A 42 -8.91 -9.87 -27.11
CA VAL A 42 -9.68 -9.08 -26.14
C VAL A 42 -11.12 -8.82 -26.57
N THR A 43 -11.40 -8.76 -27.89
CA THR A 43 -12.75 -8.59 -28.43
C THR A 43 -13.64 -9.83 -28.25
N LEU A 44 -13.05 -10.99 -27.94
CA LEU A 44 -13.77 -12.25 -27.71
C LEU A 44 -14.13 -12.46 -26.24
N CYS A 45 -13.71 -11.56 -25.35
CA CYS A 45 -14.15 -11.55 -23.96
C CYS A 45 -15.68 -11.39 -23.89
N ASN A 46 -16.33 -12.08 -22.95
CA ASN A 46 -17.76 -11.96 -22.65
C ASN A 46 -18.73 -12.24 -23.82
N GLN A 47 -18.28 -12.97 -24.84
CA GLN A 47 -19.15 -13.42 -25.94
C GLN A 47 -20.21 -14.40 -25.42
N ASN A 48 -21.35 -14.44 -26.10
CA ASN A 48 -22.41 -15.41 -25.84
C ASN A 48 -22.73 -16.19 -27.14
N PRO A 49 -22.45 -17.50 -27.21
CA PRO A 49 -21.97 -18.37 -26.12
C PRO A 49 -20.52 -18.07 -25.72
N PRO A 50 -20.14 -18.34 -24.45
CA PRO A 50 -18.79 -18.11 -23.97
C PRO A 50 -17.79 -18.98 -24.72
N ILE A 51 -16.64 -18.40 -25.06
CA ILE A 51 -15.53 -19.08 -25.74
C ILE A 51 -14.63 -19.71 -24.66
N PRO A 52 -14.52 -21.05 -24.55
CA PRO A 52 -13.77 -21.71 -23.46
C PRO A 52 -12.29 -21.31 -23.38
N MET A 53 -11.68 -20.93 -24.52
CA MET A 53 -10.29 -20.48 -24.57
C MET A 53 -10.06 -19.17 -23.80
N MET A 54 -11.09 -18.34 -23.61
CA MET A 54 -10.98 -17.06 -22.89
C MET A 54 -10.87 -17.23 -21.38
N ASP A 55 -11.09 -18.44 -20.84
CA ASP A 55 -10.93 -18.72 -19.41
C ASP A 55 -9.49 -18.50 -18.92
N GLY A 56 -8.52 -18.60 -19.83
CA GLY A 56 -7.10 -18.32 -19.57
C GLY A 56 -6.72 -16.83 -19.65
N CYS A 57 -7.63 -15.94 -20.05
CA CYS A 57 -7.36 -14.51 -20.24
C CYS A 57 -8.03 -13.62 -19.18
N LYS A 58 -8.11 -14.10 -17.93
CA LYS A 58 -8.86 -13.44 -16.85
C LYS A 58 -8.44 -11.99 -16.60
N LYS A 59 -7.15 -11.68 -16.73
CA LYS A 59 -6.65 -10.31 -16.55
C LYS A 59 -7.01 -9.45 -17.75
N THR A 60 -6.77 -9.94 -18.96
CA THR A 60 -7.09 -9.19 -20.20
C THR A 60 -8.60 -8.96 -20.37
N CYS A 61 -9.44 -9.93 -20.00
CA CYS A 61 -10.90 -9.81 -20.04
C CYS A 61 -11.50 -9.06 -18.85
N ASN A 62 -10.67 -8.58 -17.91
CA ASN A 62 -11.10 -7.91 -16.68
C ASN A 62 -12.05 -8.76 -15.82
N ASP A 63 -11.88 -10.09 -15.87
CA ASP A 63 -12.65 -11.08 -15.13
C ASP A 63 -11.91 -11.54 -13.87
N CYS A 64 -10.90 -10.79 -13.44
CA CYS A 64 -10.23 -11.04 -12.18
C CYS A 64 -11.25 -10.96 -11.03
N PRO A 65 -11.29 -11.95 -10.12
CA PRO A 65 -12.12 -11.84 -8.93
C PRO A 65 -11.66 -10.63 -8.13
N VAL A 66 -12.54 -9.64 -7.98
CA VAL A 66 -12.33 -8.55 -7.03
C VAL A 66 -12.42 -9.16 -5.65
N VAL A 67 -11.27 -9.43 -5.03
CA VAL A 67 -11.21 -9.88 -3.63
C VAL A 67 -11.65 -8.72 -2.75
N THR A 68 -12.96 -8.60 -2.56
CA THR A 68 -13.55 -7.71 -1.58
C THR A 68 -13.68 -8.46 -0.26
N THR A 69 -12.57 -9.01 0.26
CA THR A 69 -12.54 -9.30 1.71
C THR A 69 -12.27 -7.98 2.41
N LEU A 70 -13.22 -7.05 2.27
CA LEU A 70 -13.23 -5.85 3.06
C LEU A 70 -13.40 -6.32 4.50
N ALA A 71 -12.35 -6.17 5.30
CA ALA A 71 -12.45 -6.44 6.72
C ALA A 71 -13.66 -5.67 7.28
N PRO A 72 -14.38 -6.24 8.27
CA PRO A 72 -15.55 -5.59 8.83
C PRO A 72 -15.24 -4.13 9.21
N CYS A 73 -16.16 -3.25 8.86
CA CYS A 73 -16.05 -1.81 9.13
C CYS A 73 -16.40 -1.54 10.60
N ASN A 74 -15.46 -1.87 11.49
CA ASN A 74 -15.59 -1.64 12.91
C ASN A 74 -14.27 -1.15 13.51
N ASP A 75 -14.37 -0.50 14.66
CA ASP A 75 -13.22 -0.21 15.49
C ASP A 75 -12.96 -1.44 16.37
N VAL A 76 -11.73 -1.94 16.32
CA VAL A 76 -11.24 -3.06 17.15
C VAL A 76 -10.65 -2.53 18.46
N SER A 77 -10.12 -1.30 18.42
CA SER A 77 -9.60 -0.59 19.58
C SER A 77 -10.69 0.28 20.22
N SER A 78 -10.74 0.31 21.55
CA SER A 78 -11.64 1.19 22.31
C SER A 78 -11.10 2.62 22.48
N ASN A 79 -9.83 2.87 22.14
CA ASN A 79 -9.15 4.15 22.39
C ASN A 79 -8.93 4.99 21.12
N CYS A 80 -9.66 4.73 20.03
CA CYS A 80 -9.53 5.46 18.76
C CYS A 80 -9.69 6.98 18.89
N ALA A 81 -10.66 7.44 19.69
CA ALA A 81 -10.89 8.85 19.96
C ALA A 81 -9.72 9.50 20.73
N ALA A 82 -9.15 8.79 21.70
CA ALA A 82 -8.02 9.28 22.50
C ALA A 82 -6.73 9.38 21.67
N LEU A 83 -6.57 8.55 20.64
CA LEU A 83 -5.42 8.61 19.74
C LEU A 83 -5.57 9.77 18.74
N SER A 84 -6.71 9.88 18.04
CA SER A 84 -6.93 10.90 17.01
C SER A 84 -5.81 11.00 15.96
N LEU A 85 -5.16 9.88 15.61
CA LEU A 85 -3.99 9.83 14.71
C LEU A 85 -4.36 9.54 13.24
N CYS A 86 -5.63 9.67 12.85
CA CYS A 86 -6.11 9.29 11.51
C CYS A 86 -5.36 9.99 10.37
N ALA A 87 -4.95 11.25 10.58
CA ALA A 87 -4.20 12.04 9.59
C ALA A 87 -2.69 11.80 9.62
N ASN A 88 -2.15 11.09 10.63
CA ASN A 88 -0.72 10.89 10.73
C ASN A 88 -0.29 9.73 9.80
N PRO A 89 0.52 9.99 8.75
CA PRO A 89 0.88 8.98 7.76
C PRO A 89 1.64 7.80 8.36
N LEU A 90 2.36 8.01 9.46
CA LEU A 90 3.07 6.94 10.16
C LEU A 90 2.10 5.96 10.84
N TYR A 91 1.03 6.47 11.45
CA TYR A 91 0.05 5.66 12.17
C TYR A 91 -1.09 5.18 11.28
N LYS A 92 -1.20 5.67 10.05
CA LYS A 92 -2.25 5.30 9.10
C LYS A 92 -2.45 3.78 8.96
N PRO A 93 -1.41 2.92 8.85
CA PRO A 93 -1.61 1.46 8.82
C PRO A 93 -2.27 0.92 10.10
N LEU A 94 -1.84 1.43 11.26
CA LEU A 94 -2.42 1.07 12.55
C LEU A 94 -3.88 1.53 12.65
N MET A 95 -4.19 2.69 12.09
CA MET A 95 -5.52 3.30 12.13
C MET A 95 -6.50 2.58 11.20
N ILE A 96 -6.06 2.14 10.01
CA ILE A 96 -6.85 1.28 9.13
C ILE A 96 -7.16 -0.05 9.83
N LYS A 97 -6.21 -0.62 10.57
CA LYS A 97 -6.37 -1.93 11.22
C LYS A 97 -7.25 -1.89 12.47
N ASN A 98 -7.16 -0.86 13.30
CA ASN A 98 -7.77 -0.87 14.64
C ASN A 98 -8.92 0.12 14.83
N CYS A 99 -9.03 1.13 13.98
CA CYS A 99 -9.93 2.28 14.16
C CYS A 99 -10.56 2.69 12.83
N LYS A 100 -10.91 1.69 12.05
CA LYS A 100 -11.31 1.82 10.66
C LYS A 100 -12.59 2.65 10.51
N LYS A 101 -13.53 2.46 11.44
CA LYS A 101 -14.79 3.20 11.45
C LYS A 101 -14.57 4.62 11.96
N PHE A 102 -13.83 4.79 13.06
CA PHE A 102 -13.51 6.10 13.64
C PHE A 102 -12.79 7.02 12.63
N CYS A 103 -11.82 6.48 11.89
CA CYS A 103 -11.07 7.24 10.88
C CYS A 103 -11.72 7.29 9.49
N ASN A 104 -12.93 6.74 9.32
CA ASN A 104 -13.63 6.64 8.04
C ASN A 104 -12.80 5.94 6.93
N PHE A 105 -12.10 4.87 7.29
CA PHE A 105 -11.25 4.07 6.41
C PHE A 105 -11.91 2.76 5.97
N CYS A 106 -13.23 2.66 6.07
CA CYS A 106 -13.96 1.42 5.80
C CYS A 106 -13.80 0.91 4.37
N ASN A 107 -13.47 1.78 3.41
CA ASN A 107 -13.23 1.40 2.02
C ASN A 107 -11.76 1.07 1.74
N LEU A 108 -10.87 1.15 2.74
CA LEU A 108 -9.47 0.79 2.60
C LEU A 108 -9.27 -0.70 2.87
N PRO A 109 -8.45 -1.41 2.06
CA PRO A 109 -8.04 -2.76 2.40
C PRO A 109 -7.26 -2.74 3.72
N ASP A 110 -7.31 -3.83 4.48
CA ASP A 110 -6.43 -3.97 5.64
C ASP A 110 -4.98 -3.88 5.18
N PRO A 111 -4.08 -3.29 5.99
CA PRO A 111 -2.67 -3.35 5.68
C PRO A 111 -2.32 -4.83 5.61
N THR A 112 -1.94 -5.30 4.42
CA THR A 112 -1.25 -6.57 4.29
C THR A 112 -0.04 -6.47 5.21
N THR A 113 0.42 -7.62 5.65
CA THR A 113 1.69 -7.79 6.34
C THR A 113 2.81 -7.41 5.35
N VAL A 114 2.92 -6.13 5.01
CA VAL A 114 3.89 -5.59 4.08
C VAL A 114 5.20 -5.51 4.85
N GLN A 115 6.17 -6.26 4.35
CA GLN A 115 7.56 -6.23 4.78
C GLN A 115 8.05 -4.77 4.86
N PRO A 116 8.86 -4.40 5.86
CA PRO A 116 9.28 -3.02 6.04
C PRO A 116 9.92 -2.49 4.76
N GLN A 117 9.29 -1.46 4.18
CA GLN A 117 9.88 -0.70 3.09
C GLN A 117 11.21 -0.14 3.61
N THR A 118 12.31 -0.58 3.01
CA THR A 118 13.67 -0.25 3.43
C THR A 118 13.88 1.25 3.23
N THR A 119 13.60 2.02 4.28
CA THR A 119 13.96 3.43 4.33
C THR A 119 15.46 3.48 4.56
N THR A 120 16.14 4.21 3.68
CA THR A 120 17.58 4.49 3.72
C THR A 120 18.05 4.73 5.16
N VAL A 121 19.17 4.09 5.52
CA VAL A 121 19.87 4.22 6.80
C VAL A 121 20.24 5.69 7.01
N SER A 122 19.33 6.45 7.60
CA SER A 122 19.64 7.72 8.22
C SER A 122 20.18 7.38 9.60
N THR A 123 21.32 7.95 9.96
CA THR A 123 21.91 7.87 11.30
C THR A 123 21.00 8.58 12.29
N VAL A 124 19.87 7.97 12.63
CA VAL A 124 19.00 8.45 13.70
C VAL A 124 19.77 8.20 15.00
N PRO A 125 20.00 9.22 15.84
CA PRO A 125 20.47 9.00 17.21
C PRO A 125 19.58 7.94 17.86
N CYS A 126 20.18 6.98 18.59
CA CYS A 126 19.44 5.94 19.30
C CYS A 126 18.75 6.57 20.51
N GLU A 127 17.72 7.37 20.26
CA GLU A 127 16.93 8.10 21.23
C GLU A 127 15.45 8.00 20.91
N ASP A 128 14.62 7.83 21.95
CA ASP A 128 13.17 7.87 21.83
C ASP A 128 12.72 9.21 21.28
N GLN A 129 11.97 9.17 20.18
CA GLN A 129 11.44 10.34 19.49
C GLN A 129 10.14 10.84 20.14
N VAL A 130 9.48 10.00 20.95
CA VAL A 130 8.30 10.37 21.76
C VAL A 130 8.65 10.41 23.24
N GLY A 131 8.71 11.62 23.80
CA GLY A 131 8.98 11.87 25.22
C GLY A 131 7.76 11.70 26.13
N GLY A 132 8.00 11.44 27.42
CA GLY A 132 6.98 11.44 28.47
C GLY A 132 6.97 10.18 29.35
N SER A 133 6.21 10.21 30.45
CA SER A 133 6.04 9.09 31.40
C SER A 133 4.67 8.41 31.31
N GLY A 134 3.84 8.82 30.36
CA GLY A 134 2.49 8.30 30.20
C GLY A 134 2.43 6.93 29.49
N PRO A 135 1.25 6.30 29.42
CA PRO A 135 1.06 4.99 28.79
C PRO A 135 1.48 4.92 27.32
N ASN A 136 1.45 6.07 26.62
CA ASN A 136 1.79 6.20 25.21
C ASN A 136 3.25 6.63 24.97
N SER A 137 4.09 6.68 26.01
CA SER A 137 5.52 6.91 25.82
C SER A 137 6.25 5.61 25.52
N CYS A 138 7.49 5.68 25.02
CA CYS A 138 8.29 4.49 24.74
C CYS A 138 8.42 3.56 25.95
N ARG A 139 8.53 4.12 27.16
CA ARG A 139 8.53 3.36 28.43
C ARG A 139 7.20 2.63 28.68
N GLY A 140 6.07 3.26 28.37
CA GLY A 140 4.73 2.64 28.49
C GLY A 140 4.45 1.61 27.39
N MET A 141 5.15 1.71 26.26
CA MET A 141 4.92 0.90 25.06
C MET A 141 5.96 -0.21 24.84
N VAL A 142 6.88 -0.47 25.79
CA VAL A 142 7.96 -1.47 25.65
C VAL A 142 7.44 -2.86 25.23
N ALA A 143 6.26 -3.27 25.72
CA ALA A 143 5.65 -4.55 25.35
C ALA A 143 5.36 -4.67 23.84
N TYR A 144 5.25 -3.56 23.11
CA TYR A 144 4.99 -3.54 21.67
C TYR A 144 6.27 -3.66 20.82
N CYS A 145 7.47 -3.56 21.40
CA CYS A 145 8.74 -3.70 20.66
C CYS A 145 8.87 -5.07 19.97
N THR A 146 8.30 -6.11 20.56
CA THR A 146 8.30 -7.48 20.01
C THR A 146 7.01 -7.81 19.25
N ASN A 147 5.98 -6.95 19.32
CA ASN A 147 4.73 -7.20 18.61
C ASN A 147 4.90 -6.92 17.11
N PRO A 148 4.70 -7.90 16.21
CA PRO A 148 4.95 -7.74 14.78
C PRO A 148 4.12 -6.63 14.14
N THR A 149 2.94 -6.31 14.68
CA THR A 149 2.09 -5.22 14.16
C THR A 149 2.68 -3.85 14.48
N TYR A 150 3.30 -3.68 15.65
CA TYR A 150 3.77 -2.38 16.14
C TYR A 150 5.28 -2.19 15.95
N ARG A 151 6.03 -3.26 15.73
CA ARG A 151 7.49 -3.27 15.60
C ARG A 151 8.06 -2.23 14.61
N PRO A 152 7.46 -1.97 13.43
CA PRO A 152 7.98 -0.92 12.54
C PRO A 152 7.90 0.48 13.15
N MET A 153 6.80 0.78 13.85
CA MET A 153 6.60 2.04 14.55
C MET A 153 7.54 2.16 15.75
N MET A 154 7.68 1.09 16.53
CA MET A 154 8.61 1.07 17.68
C MET A 154 10.05 1.31 17.23
N LYS A 155 10.51 0.69 16.14
CA LYS A 155 11.87 0.95 15.60
C LYS A 155 12.11 2.40 15.19
N LYS A 156 11.06 3.11 14.78
CA LYS A 156 11.16 4.48 14.29
C LYS A 156 11.07 5.49 15.44
N GLU A 157 10.10 5.31 16.32
CA GLU A 157 9.75 6.28 17.37
C GLU A 157 10.40 5.95 18.72
N CYS A 158 10.76 4.70 18.96
CA CYS A 158 11.35 4.19 20.20
C CYS A 158 12.57 3.28 19.93
N PRO A 159 13.65 3.81 19.32
CA PRO A 159 14.83 3.02 18.99
C PRO A 159 15.69 2.64 20.21
N LYS A 160 15.49 3.23 21.40
CA LYS A 160 16.17 2.85 22.66
C LYS A 160 15.61 1.55 23.24
#